data_AF-A0A2G1LMC0-F1
#
_entry.id   AF-A0A2G1LMC0-F1
#
_cell.length_a   1.000
_cell.length_b   1.000
_cell.length_c   1.000
_cell.angle_alpha   90.00
_cell.angle_beta   90.00
_cell.angle_gamma   90.00
#
_symmetry.space_group_name_H-M   'P 1'
#
loop_
_entity.id
_entity.type
_entity.pdbx_description
1 polymer ?
#
loop_
_entity_poly.entity_id
_entity_poly.type
_entity_poly.pdbx_seq_one_letter_code
_entity_poly.pdbx_strand_id
1 'polypeptide(L)'
;MLLEELSELLSAGQMVRLAEIYAGTRLHIPQKATDSHALVQAIGRDGFLKIAQRFGTDTIKVPLFRELRVNHYRASGMSHAKIALRLGLTEQAVDRIVKRLREQGELLPIGSIEGVENLDVHCRCCRHYGADRMADAIAETPVVSA
;
A
#
# COMPACT_ATOMS: atom_id res chain seq x y z
N MET A 1 5.18 20.58 1.85
CA MET A 1 4.44 19.85 0.79
C MET A 1 3.54 18.80 1.44
N LEU A 2 2.38 18.45 0.86
CA LEU A 2 1.44 17.48 1.46
C LEU A 2 2.07 16.13 1.86
N LEU A 3 3.12 15.68 1.16
CA LEU A 3 3.85 14.47 1.49
C LEU A 3 4.56 14.54 2.86
N GLU A 4 5.26 15.64 3.12
CA GLU A 4 5.99 15.88 4.37
C GLU A 4 5.00 15.97 5.54
N GLU A 5 3.92 16.74 5.36
CA GLU A 5 2.87 16.88 6.38
C GLU A 5 2.20 15.54 6.73
N LEU A 6 1.96 14.67 5.74
CA LEU A 6 1.43 13.34 6.01
C LEU A 6 2.44 12.44 6.72
N SER A 7 3.74 12.55 6.40
CA SER A 7 4.79 11.77 7.07
C SER A 7 5.04 12.19 8.52
N GLU A 8 4.74 13.44 8.87
CA GLU A 8 4.82 13.93 10.26
C GLU A 8 3.64 13.44 11.11
N LEU A 9 2.47 13.22 10.50
CA LEU A 9 1.25 12.84 11.19
C LEU A 9 1.06 11.32 11.26
N LEU A 10 1.48 10.60 10.23
CA LEU A 10 1.18 9.19 10.05
C LEU A 10 2.45 8.35 9.98
N SER A 11 2.38 7.16 10.56
CA SER A 11 3.41 6.15 10.34
C SER A 11 3.44 5.69 8.88
N ALA A 12 4.59 5.15 8.45
CA ALA A 12 4.77 4.56 7.13
C ALA A 12 3.69 3.53 6.77
N GLY A 13 3.32 2.66 7.72
CA GLY A 13 2.27 1.66 7.52
C GLY A 13 0.88 2.28 7.32
N GLN A 14 0.55 3.33 8.07
CA GLN A 14 -0.72 4.06 7.91
C GLN A 14 -0.78 4.78 6.55
N MET A 15 0.31 5.39 6.11
CA MET A 15 0.40 6.00 4.78
C MET A 15 0.21 4.98 3.65
N VAL A 16 0.79 3.78 3.79
CA VAL A 16 0.59 2.69 2.82
C VAL A 16 -0.87 2.27 2.78
N ARG A 17 -1.52 2.04 3.92
CA ARG A 17 -2.96 1.67 3.97
C ARG A 17 -3.86 2.78 3.40
N LEU A 18 -3.55 4.05 3.68
CA LEU A 18 -4.24 5.20 3.09
C LEU A 18 -4.12 5.18 1.56
N ALA A 19 -2.91 4.95 1.06
CA ALA A 19 -2.62 4.88 -0.36
C ALA A 19 -3.31 3.69 -1.04
N GLU A 20 -3.42 2.53 -0.38
CA GLU A 20 -4.09 1.37 -0.98
C GLU A 20 -5.55 1.64 -1.34
N ILE A 21 -6.24 2.49 -0.58
CA ILE A 21 -7.66 2.77 -0.79
C ILE A 21 -7.89 4.04 -1.60
N TYR A 22 -7.12 5.10 -1.35
CA TYR A 22 -7.42 6.44 -1.85
C TYR A 22 -6.35 7.05 -2.76
N ALA A 23 -5.24 6.35 -3.04
CA ALA A 23 -4.17 6.88 -3.88
C ALA A 23 -4.68 7.39 -5.24
N GLY A 24 -4.21 8.58 -5.63
CA GLY A 24 -4.56 9.19 -6.91
C GLY A 24 -5.94 9.86 -6.93
N THR A 25 -6.66 9.88 -5.82
CA THR A 25 -7.98 10.52 -5.69
C THR A 25 -7.93 11.79 -4.85
N ARG A 26 -9.01 12.58 -4.91
CA ARG A 26 -9.28 13.67 -3.98
C ARG A 26 -10.11 13.09 -2.82
N LEU A 27 -9.54 13.09 -1.63
CA LEU A 27 -10.18 12.55 -0.44
C LEU A 27 -10.65 13.70 0.44
N HIS A 28 -11.96 13.74 0.71
CA HIS A 28 -12.52 14.61 1.73
C HIS A 28 -12.24 14.04 3.12
N ILE A 29 -11.74 14.88 4.02
CA ILE A 29 -11.43 14.50 5.40
C ILE A 29 -12.56 15.00 6.31
N PRO A 30 -13.41 14.09 6.82
CA PRO A 30 -14.45 14.50 7.76
C PRO A 30 -13.82 14.88 9.10
N GLN A 31 -14.37 15.91 9.74
CA GLN A 31 -13.87 16.35 11.06
C GLN A 31 -14.24 15.37 12.19
N LYS A 32 -15.32 14.60 12.01
CA LYS A 32 -15.73 13.52 12.91
C LYS A 32 -16.17 12.33 12.07
N ALA A 33 -15.76 11.13 12.48
CA ALA A 33 -16.16 9.88 11.85
C ALA A 33 -16.41 8.80 12.90
N THR A 34 -17.29 7.85 12.58
CA THR A 34 -17.52 6.63 13.36
C THR A 34 -16.40 5.62 13.07
N ASP A 35 -16.26 4.61 13.93
CA ASP A 35 -15.23 3.58 13.73
C ASP A 35 -15.48 2.73 12.48
N SER A 36 -16.72 2.64 12.02
CA SER A 36 -17.09 2.00 10.75
C SER A 36 -16.68 2.79 9.50
N HIS A 37 -16.21 4.03 9.63
CA HIS A 37 -15.86 4.85 8.47
C HIS A 37 -14.60 4.30 7.78
N ALA A 38 -14.63 4.21 6.45
CA ALA A 38 -13.56 3.59 5.66
C ALA A 38 -12.17 4.20 5.91
N LEU A 39 -12.09 5.51 6.16
CA LEU A 39 -10.82 6.16 6.55
C LEU A 39 -10.33 5.69 7.92
N VAL A 40 -11.20 5.56 8.92
CA VAL A 40 -10.85 5.08 10.26
C VAL A 40 -10.42 3.61 10.21
N GLN A 41 -11.10 2.79 9.43
CA GLN A 41 -10.72 1.39 9.19
C GLN A 41 -9.36 1.26 8.50
N ALA A 42 -9.01 2.19 7.61
CA ALA A 42 -7.76 2.15 6.87
C ALA A 42 -6.52 2.44 7.73
N ILE A 43 -6.57 3.52 8.51
CA ILE A 43 -5.37 4.03 9.24
C ILE A 43 -5.50 3.92 10.76
N GLY A 44 -6.62 3.39 11.25
CA GLY A 44 -6.97 3.34 12.67
C GLY A 44 -7.51 4.67 13.20
N ARG A 45 -8.09 4.60 14.40
CA ARG A 45 -8.68 5.77 15.08
C ARG A 45 -7.65 6.85 15.37
N ASP A 46 -6.47 6.48 15.86
CA ASP A 46 -5.40 7.42 16.19
C ASP A 46 -4.90 8.19 14.94
N GLY A 47 -4.62 7.47 13.85
CA GLY A 47 -4.22 8.09 12.58
C GLY A 47 -5.30 9.01 12.03
N PHE A 48 -6.58 8.61 12.12
CA PHE A 48 -7.70 9.44 11.73
C PHE A 48 -7.77 10.74 12.53
N LEU A 49 -7.63 10.69 13.85
CA LEU A 49 -7.70 11.87 14.71
C LEU A 49 -6.60 12.89 14.35
N LYS A 50 -5.38 12.42 14.08
CA LYS A 50 -4.27 13.27 13.65
C LYS A 50 -4.54 13.97 12.31
N ILE A 51 -5.04 13.23 11.32
CA ILE A 51 -5.42 13.82 10.03
C ILE A 51 -6.60 14.78 10.18
N ALA A 52 -7.65 14.40 10.92
CA ALA A 52 -8.84 15.22 11.10
C ALA A 52 -8.55 16.51 11.87
N GLN A 53 -7.58 16.50 12.79
CA GLN A 53 -7.11 17.70 13.47
C GLN A 53 -6.42 18.67 12.51
N ARG A 54 -5.64 18.16 11.55
CA ARG A 54 -4.84 19.00 10.65
C ARG A 54 -5.58 19.45 9.39
N PHE A 55 -6.38 18.56 8.82
CA PHE A 55 -7.05 18.68 7.52
C PHE A 55 -8.58 18.52 7.61
N GLY A 56 -9.15 18.55 8.82
CA GLY A 56 -10.60 18.41 9.00
C GLY A 56 -11.36 19.42 8.16
N THR A 57 -12.40 18.96 7.48
CA THR A 57 -13.22 19.72 6.51
C THR A 57 -12.56 20.03 5.16
N ASP A 58 -11.26 19.76 5.01
CA ASP A 58 -10.55 19.95 3.75
C ASP A 58 -10.64 18.72 2.83
N THR A 59 -10.25 18.95 1.57
CA THR A 59 -10.05 17.90 0.58
C THR A 59 -8.58 17.82 0.21
N ILE A 60 -7.96 16.67 0.42
CA ILE A 60 -6.54 16.44 0.10
C ILE A 60 -6.41 15.59 -1.17
N LYS A 61 -5.39 15.87 -1.98
CA LYS A 61 -5.02 15.01 -3.12
C LYS A 61 -4.07 13.94 -2.62
N VAL A 62 -4.55 12.70 -2.50
CA VAL A 62 -3.76 11.61 -1.93
C VAL A 62 -2.66 11.18 -2.92
N PRO A 63 -1.37 11.31 -2.57
CA PRO A 63 -0.27 10.83 -3.42
C PRO A 63 -0.36 9.32 -3.67
N LEU A 64 0.34 8.83 -4.71
CA LEU A 64 0.39 7.40 -5.01
C LEU A 64 1.34 6.62 -4.09
N PHE A 65 2.27 7.32 -3.44
CA PHE A 65 3.28 6.76 -2.54
C PHE A 65 4.03 5.55 -3.13
N ARG A 66 4.38 5.60 -4.42
CA ARG A 66 4.95 4.43 -5.14
C ARG A 66 6.20 3.87 -4.46
N GLU A 67 7.13 4.73 -4.08
CA GLU A 67 8.40 4.33 -3.47
C GLU A 67 8.18 3.73 -2.08
N LEU A 68 7.39 4.41 -1.24
CA LEU A 68 7.00 3.91 0.08
C LEU A 68 6.30 2.54 0.00
N ARG A 69 5.38 2.35 -0.96
CA ARG A 69 4.65 1.09 -1.15
C ARG A 69 5.57 -0.03 -1.64
N VAL A 70 6.45 0.24 -2.61
CA VAL A 70 7.46 -0.75 -3.06
C VAL A 70 8.34 -1.17 -1.89
N ASN A 71 8.83 -0.21 -1.11
CA ASN A 71 9.68 -0.46 0.05
C ASN A 71 8.97 -1.31 1.11
N HIS A 72 7.72 -0.96 1.42
CA HIS A 72 6.87 -1.67 2.37
C HIS A 72 6.58 -3.11 1.94
N TYR A 73 6.15 -3.33 0.68
CA TYR A 73 5.87 -4.68 0.20
C TYR A 73 7.13 -5.54 0.11
N ARG A 74 8.26 -4.95 -0.30
CA ARG A 74 9.54 -5.67 -0.27
C ARG A 74 9.94 -6.04 1.16
N ALA A 75 9.78 -5.12 2.11
CA ALA A 75 10.04 -5.39 3.52
C ALA A 75 9.12 -6.47 4.09
N SER A 76 7.90 -6.65 3.55
CA SER A 76 7.02 -7.77 3.87
C SER A 76 7.39 -9.10 3.19
N GLY A 77 8.47 -9.15 2.40
CA GLY A 77 8.92 -10.36 1.69
C GLY A 77 8.26 -10.59 0.34
N MET A 78 7.53 -9.63 -0.21
CA MET A 78 6.90 -9.76 -1.52
C MET A 78 7.94 -9.71 -2.66
N SER A 79 7.80 -10.60 -3.67
CA SER A 79 8.65 -10.58 -4.86
C SER A 79 8.38 -9.37 -5.75
N HIS A 80 9.37 -8.95 -6.55
CA HIS A 80 9.23 -7.80 -7.43
C HIS A 80 8.10 -7.97 -8.45
N ALA A 81 7.89 -9.18 -8.99
CA ALA A 81 6.77 -9.51 -9.86
C ALA A 81 5.40 -9.26 -9.18
N LYS A 82 5.23 -9.72 -7.93
CA LYS A 82 3.99 -9.50 -7.16
C LYS A 82 3.78 -8.00 -6.86
N ILE A 83 4.85 -7.28 -6.52
CA ILE A 83 4.80 -5.82 -6.31
C ILE A 83 4.39 -5.09 -7.59
N ALA A 84 4.98 -5.47 -8.72
CA ALA A 84 4.69 -4.88 -10.03
C ALA A 84 3.21 -5.04 -10.39
N LEU A 85 2.67 -6.25 -10.27
CA LEU A 85 1.25 -6.53 -10.51
C LEU A 85 0.34 -5.74 -9.56
N ARG A 86 0.66 -5.70 -8.27
CA ARG A 86 -0.14 -4.99 -7.25
C ARG A 86 -0.17 -3.47 -7.45
N LEU A 87 0.91 -2.90 -7.99
CA LEU A 87 1.04 -1.45 -8.21
C LEU A 87 0.69 -1.01 -9.65
N GLY A 88 0.42 -1.94 -10.56
CA GLY A 88 0.25 -1.64 -11.98
C GLY A 88 1.53 -1.08 -12.61
N LEU A 89 2.68 -1.62 -12.22
CA LEU A 89 4.01 -1.25 -12.71
C LEU A 89 4.64 -2.41 -13.47
N THR A 90 5.70 -2.13 -14.24
CA THR A 90 6.58 -3.17 -14.78
C THR A 90 7.60 -3.60 -13.72
N GLU A 91 8.13 -4.83 -13.81
CA GLU A 91 9.21 -5.28 -12.91
C GLU A 91 10.43 -4.35 -12.98
N GLN A 92 10.78 -3.90 -14.19
CA GLN A 92 11.86 -2.90 -14.39
C GLN A 92 11.58 -1.57 -13.67
N ALA A 93 10.32 -1.15 -13.55
CA ALA A 93 9.98 0.05 -12.78
C ALA A 93 10.15 -0.19 -11.28
N VAL A 94 9.81 -1.38 -10.78
CA VAL A 94 10.06 -1.78 -9.39
C VAL A 94 11.56 -1.82 -9.11
N ASP A 95 12.36 -2.44 -9.97
CA ASP A 95 13.82 -2.49 -9.82
C ASP A 95 14.45 -1.11 -9.77
N ARG A 96 14.03 -0.19 -10.64
CA ARG A 96 14.51 1.20 -10.63
C ARG A 96 14.18 1.92 -9.33
N ILE A 97 13.00 1.69 -8.77
CA ILE A 97 12.59 2.24 -7.47
C ILE A 97 13.46 1.65 -6.36
N VAL A 98 13.62 0.33 -6.31
CA VAL A 98 14.46 -0.35 -5.31
C VAL A 98 15.91 0.13 -5.38
N LYS A 99 16.46 0.29 -6.59
CA LYS A 99 17.81 0.82 -6.79
C LYS A 99 17.95 2.22 -6.21
N ARG A 100 17.01 3.11 -6.51
CA ARG A 100 17.02 4.49 -5.98
C ARG A 100 16.94 4.51 -4.45
N LEU A 101 16.03 3.74 -3.87
CA LEU A 101 15.88 3.62 -2.41
C LEU A 101 17.16 3.07 -1.76
N ARG A 102 17.86 2.15 -2.42
CA ARG A 102 19.16 1.63 -1.96
C ARG A 102 20.24 2.72 -1.98
N GLU A 103 20.30 3.50 -3.06
CA GLU A 103 21.25 4.62 -3.20
C GLU A 103 21.00 5.72 -2.16
N GLN A 104 19.74 5.93 -1.77
CA GLN A 104 19.34 6.89 -0.74
C GLN A 104 19.49 6.36 0.70
N GLY A 105 19.74 5.06 0.89
CA GLY A 105 19.82 4.44 2.22
C GLY A 105 18.46 4.26 2.92
N GLU A 106 17.35 4.42 2.20
CA GLU A 106 15.98 4.34 2.75
C GLU A 106 15.37 2.94 2.60
N LEU A 107 16.10 2.00 1.98
CA LEU A 107 15.62 0.65 1.72
C LEU A 107 15.45 -0.13 3.04
N LEU A 108 14.21 -0.52 3.34
CA LEU A 108 13.87 -1.30 4.53
C LEU A 108 14.38 -2.75 4.44
N PRO A 109 14.73 -3.39 5.56
CA PRO A 109 15.12 -4.80 5.56
C PRO A 109 13.93 -5.71 5.23
N ILE A 110 14.23 -6.87 4.64
CA ILE A 110 13.21 -7.90 4.39
C ILE A 110 12.84 -8.55 5.74
N GLY A 111 11.54 -8.78 5.97
CA GLY A 111 11.00 -9.34 7.20
C GLY A 111 10.72 -8.34 8.31
N SER A 112 10.97 -7.04 8.10
CA SER A 112 10.78 -6.02 9.14
C SER A 112 9.33 -5.59 9.37
N ILE A 113 8.40 -6.13 8.59
CA ILE A 113 6.97 -5.79 8.67
C ILE A 113 6.18 -7.08 8.82
N GLU A 114 5.72 -7.37 10.03
CA GLU A 114 4.81 -8.47 10.33
C GLU A 114 3.36 -8.06 9.97
N GLY A 115 2.60 -8.94 9.31
CA GLY A 115 1.15 -8.78 9.18
C GLY A 115 0.63 -7.88 8.05
N VAL A 116 1.18 -7.98 6.82
CA VAL A 116 0.46 -7.53 5.62
C VAL A 116 -0.54 -8.62 5.20
N GLU A 117 -1.46 -8.94 6.11
CA GLU A 117 -2.52 -9.91 5.83
C GLU A 117 -3.42 -9.38 4.73
N ASN A 118 -3.77 -10.29 3.81
CA ASN A 118 -4.57 -10.12 2.61
C ASN A 118 -5.69 -9.06 2.75
N LEU A 119 -5.38 -7.82 2.36
CA LEU A 119 -6.41 -6.96 1.84
C LEU A 119 -6.55 -7.34 0.37
N ASP A 120 -7.57 -8.14 0.07
CA ASP A 120 -8.02 -8.42 -1.30
C ASP A 120 -8.49 -7.10 -1.93
N VAL A 121 -7.53 -6.38 -2.50
CA VAL A 121 -7.78 -5.13 -3.23
C VAL A 121 -8.46 -5.49 -4.53
N HIS A 122 -9.76 -5.71 -4.47
CA HIS A 122 -10.60 -5.83 -5.66
C HIS A 122 -10.54 -4.49 -6.39
N CYS A 123 -10.03 -4.51 -7.62
CA CYS A 123 -10.08 -3.36 -8.50
C CYS A 123 -11.54 -2.87 -8.65
N ARG A 124 -11.86 -1.69 -8.10
CA ARG A 124 -13.23 -1.12 -8.14
C ARG A 124 -13.75 -0.87 -9.57
N CYS A 125 -12.89 -0.80 -10.59
CA CYS A 125 -13.36 -0.67 -11.99
C CYS A 125 -13.87 -1.98 -12.59
N CYS A 126 -13.31 -3.11 -12.17
CA CYS A 126 -13.31 -4.29 -13.03
C CYS A 126 -13.53 -5.62 -12.29
N ARG A 127 -13.59 -5.61 -10.94
CA ARG A 127 -13.70 -6.79 -10.05
C ARG A 127 -12.70 -7.95 -10.30
N HIS A 128 -11.80 -7.84 -11.27
CA HIS A 128 -10.97 -8.95 -11.77
C HIS A 128 -9.47 -8.85 -11.49
N TYR A 129 -8.98 -7.73 -10.94
CA TYR A 129 -7.57 -7.65 -10.53
C TYR A 129 -7.45 -7.94 -9.03
N GLY A 130 -7.88 -9.15 -8.66
CA GLY A 130 -7.45 -9.87 -7.46
C GLY A 130 -6.43 -10.94 -7.89
N ALA A 131 -5.63 -11.45 -6.96
CA ALA A 131 -4.54 -12.39 -7.22
C ALA A 131 -4.98 -13.79 -7.72
N ASP A 132 -6.19 -13.92 -8.26
CA ASP A 132 -6.84 -15.17 -8.66
C ASP A 132 -6.37 -15.70 -10.03
N ARG A 133 -5.32 -15.12 -10.62
CA ARG A 133 -4.66 -15.70 -11.81
C ARG A 133 -3.39 -16.51 -11.50
N MET A 134 -2.94 -16.57 -10.25
CA MET A 134 -1.76 -17.37 -9.89
C MET A 134 -2.02 -18.50 -8.89
N ALA A 135 -3.17 -18.54 -8.21
CA ALA A 135 -3.51 -19.67 -7.33
C ALA A 135 -3.69 -20.97 -8.13
N ASP A 136 -4.12 -20.88 -9.40
CA ASP A 136 -4.33 -22.06 -10.26
C ASP A 136 -3.07 -22.54 -11.01
N ALA A 137 -1.92 -21.85 -10.87
CA ALA A 137 -0.71 -22.17 -11.64
C ALA A 137 0.42 -22.84 -10.84
N ILE A 138 0.24 -23.11 -9.53
CA ILE A 138 1.23 -23.82 -8.69
C ILE A 138 0.66 -25.13 -8.12
N ALA A 139 -0.55 -25.52 -8.50
CA ALA A 139 -1.15 -26.79 -8.17
C ALA A 139 -1.23 -27.66 -9.43
N GLU A 140 -0.09 -28.20 -9.88
CA GLU A 140 0.03 -29.44 -10.67
C GLU A 140 1.47 -29.59 -11.18
N THR A 141 2.38 -29.95 -10.28
CA THR A 141 3.56 -30.72 -10.71
C THR A 141 3.38 -32.11 -10.13
N PRO A 142 3.08 -33.15 -10.93
CA PRO A 142 3.06 -34.51 -10.42
C PRO A 142 4.49 -34.88 -10.04
N VAL A 143 4.68 -35.20 -8.76
CA VAL A 143 5.90 -35.86 -8.28
C VAL A 143 5.96 -37.22 -8.97
N VAL A 144 6.79 -37.32 -10.01
CA VAL A 144 7.15 -38.60 -10.62
C VAL A 144 7.84 -39.42 -9.54
N SER A 145 7.13 -40.41 -9.04
CA SER A 145 7.66 -41.45 -8.16
C SER A 145 8.21 -42.56 -9.05
N ALA A 146 9.51 -42.83 -8.94
CA ALA A 146 10.19 -44.00 -9.49
C ALA A 146 10.84 -44.77 -8.35
#